data_AF-A0A0D6LC80-F1
#
_entry.id   AF-A0A0D6LC80-F1
#
_cell.length_a   1.000
_cell.length_b   1.000
_cell.length_c   1.000
_cell.angle_alpha   90.00
_cell.angle_beta   90.00
_cell.angle_gamma   90.00
#
_symmetry.space_group_name_H-M   'P 1'
#
loop_
_entity.id
_entity.type
_entity.pdbx_description
1 polymer ?
#
loop_
_entity_poly.entity_id
_entity_poly.type
_entity_poly.pdbx_seq_one_letter_code
_entity_poly.pdbx_strand_id
1 'polypeptide(L)'
;MDSSQLKIAEKLVILNDRAVGMLTRIYNIKKACADTKSKPAFLADKHMENAIKHVARKFPVVDARMNTSTFHYVDTMKEDIIKSLGLYYYTFADLMELKDNILQLLTTMDACQCQLDISLNYELTAGYLNLVVNLICLMVLLSRVDDRKVVLGLFNAAYDLLHGQSESSFPRLGQMILDYEHPMRKLSEDLGPLNRLISSALSSLSPVYLRRNITANTWRNAQILSLTANPQQILYAAQTDTIFQTHHEIQQFFDSIKGYHKRSQEVKDCFSIALQQSASIHADRRRFLRVALRELCLFIKDQPGLLGPKMLFVLWLLRHLSEWPSSSKKASKHCDELVDRQLPELLYYMLELRQLVTKYSDVIQRYYLKYVNGYDAIMTRELVANINDLNEDDAAILSDFASSISSINSDTDLRALRLDWFRFQARTSMARSPFLLTKNRKLAIIMNTNVFHLKMIDLQDEMLKETSDLSVYCCALHDMCPEEKNHILEKVQSLALCNSILDDVCQSITDVVGALCEYELRLAEQTSPSTVSF
;
A
#
# COMPACT_ATOMS: atom_id res chain seq x y z
N MET A 1 11.16 20.78 24.96
CA MET A 1 11.92 20.22 23.83
C MET A 1 11.82 21.21 22.70
N ASP A 2 12.95 21.56 22.12
CA ASP A 2 12.97 22.37 20.90
C ASP A 2 12.30 21.58 19.76
N SER A 3 11.35 22.21 19.09
CA SER A 3 10.55 21.63 18.00
C SER A 3 11.41 21.11 16.84
N SER A 4 12.58 21.72 16.63
CA SER A 4 13.54 21.34 15.58
C SER A 4 14.15 19.95 15.80
N GLN A 5 14.25 19.49 17.06
CA GLN A 5 14.97 18.26 17.43
C GLN A 5 14.11 16.99 17.34
N LEU A 6 12.78 17.12 17.21
CA LEU A 6 11.87 15.96 17.24
C LEU A 6 11.99 15.07 16.00
N LYS A 7 12.39 15.65 14.86
CA LYS A 7 12.59 14.97 13.57
C LYS A 7 11.38 14.13 13.13
N ILE A 8 10.17 14.69 13.28
CA ILE A 8 8.91 13.99 13.00
C ILE A 8 8.84 13.56 11.52
N ALA A 9 9.24 14.44 10.59
CA ALA A 9 9.22 14.14 9.16
C ALA A 9 10.11 12.94 8.83
N GLU A 10 11.37 12.95 9.29
CA GLU A 10 12.31 11.86 9.05
C GLU A 10 11.84 10.54 9.67
N LYS A 11 11.36 10.59 10.91
CA LYS A 11 10.85 9.38 11.58
C LYS A 11 9.61 8.82 10.88
N LEU A 12 8.70 9.66 10.38
CA LEU A 12 7.54 9.20 9.62
C LEU A 12 7.96 8.52 8.31
N VAL A 13 8.94 9.08 7.58
CA VAL A 13 9.47 8.46 6.35
C VAL A 13 10.09 7.10 6.67
N ILE A 14 11.02 7.05 7.62
CA ILE A 14 11.78 5.83 7.94
C ILE A 14 10.87 4.74 8.51
N LEU A 15 9.97 5.07 9.43
CA LEU A 15 9.13 4.08 10.08
C LEU A 15 8.04 3.53 9.15
N ASN A 16 7.52 4.33 8.21
CA ASN A 16 6.59 3.81 7.20
C ASN A 16 7.27 2.80 6.27
N ASP A 17 8.46 3.13 5.76
CA ASP A 17 9.25 2.21 4.93
C ASP A 17 9.58 0.90 5.68
N ARG A 18 10.07 1.03 6.93
CA ARG A 18 10.35 -0.13 7.80
C ARG A 18 9.09 -0.96 8.07
N ALA A 19 7.92 -0.34 8.22
CA ALA A 19 6.68 -1.05 8.46
C ALA A 19 6.21 -1.84 7.24
N VAL A 20 6.34 -1.30 6.03
CA VAL A 20 6.02 -2.02 4.78
C VAL A 20 6.93 -3.25 4.63
N GLY A 21 8.25 -3.09 4.76
CA GLY A 21 9.12 -4.26 4.64
C GLY A 21 8.91 -5.29 5.76
N MET A 22 8.53 -4.86 6.98
CA MET A 22 8.17 -5.79 8.05
C MET A 22 6.86 -6.54 7.75
N LEU A 23 5.86 -5.88 7.15
CA LEU A 23 4.65 -6.55 6.68
C LEU A 23 4.99 -7.68 5.69
N THR A 24 5.90 -7.41 4.74
CA THR A 24 6.38 -8.42 3.79
C THR A 24 7.03 -9.59 4.51
N ARG A 25 7.98 -9.34 5.43
CA ARG A 25 8.67 -10.43 6.17
C ARG A 25 7.69 -11.30 6.97
N ILE A 26 6.75 -10.69 7.70
CA ILE A 26 5.76 -11.43 8.50
C ILE A 26 4.78 -12.18 7.59
N TYR A 27 4.39 -11.60 6.45
CA TYR A 27 3.54 -12.27 5.46
C TYR A 27 4.19 -13.56 4.94
N ASN A 28 5.50 -13.53 4.72
CA ASN A 28 6.27 -14.66 4.21
C ASN A 28 6.42 -15.75 5.26
N ILE A 29 6.69 -15.37 6.52
CA ILE A 29 6.66 -16.31 7.66
C ILE A 29 5.28 -16.96 7.76
N LYS A 30 4.20 -16.17 7.67
CA LYS A 30 2.82 -16.69 7.71
C LYS A 30 2.59 -17.72 6.60
N LYS A 31 3.02 -17.44 5.37
CA LYS A 31 2.88 -18.36 4.24
C LYS A 31 3.69 -19.64 4.43
N ALA A 32 4.96 -19.50 4.80
CA ALA A 32 5.86 -20.62 5.01
C ALA A 32 5.37 -21.56 6.13
N CYS A 33 4.87 -21.01 7.25
CA CYS A 33 4.32 -21.82 8.33
C CYS A 33 2.99 -22.50 7.98
N ALA A 34 2.22 -21.95 7.03
CA ALA A 34 0.94 -22.51 6.61
C ALA A 34 1.07 -23.62 5.55
N ASP A 35 2.15 -23.64 4.78
CA ASP A 35 2.38 -24.64 3.73
C ASP A 35 3.18 -25.83 4.27
N THR A 36 2.69 -27.04 4.04
CA THR A 36 3.28 -28.28 4.56
C THR A 36 4.67 -28.59 4.02
N LYS A 37 5.03 -28.03 2.84
CA LYS A 37 6.35 -28.25 2.23
C LYS A 37 7.41 -27.28 2.73
N SER A 38 7.02 -26.04 3.05
CA SER A 38 7.94 -24.98 3.48
C SER A 38 7.97 -24.76 4.99
N LYS A 39 7.02 -25.35 5.74
CA LYS A 39 6.99 -25.30 7.20
C LYS A 39 8.29 -25.87 7.78
N PRO A 40 8.92 -25.20 8.78
CA PRO A 40 10.12 -25.73 9.43
C PRO A 40 9.91 -27.16 9.92
N ALA A 41 10.81 -28.07 9.54
CA ALA A 41 10.67 -29.52 9.77
C ALA A 41 10.44 -29.86 11.25
N PHE A 42 11.07 -29.11 12.16
CA PHE A 42 10.92 -29.24 13.61
C PHE A 42 9.47 -29.13 14.09
N LEU A 43 8.63 -28.33 13.42
CA LEU A 43 7.23 -28.15 13.78
C LEU A 43 6.33 -29.31 13.34
N ALA A 44 6.82 -30.17 12.45
CA ALA A 44 6.12 -31.36 11.94
C ALA A 44 6.72 -32.67 12.49
N ASP A 45 7.82 -32.60 13.25
CA ASP A 45 8.51 -33.77 13.79
C ASP A 45 7.73 -34.41 14.95
N LYS A 46 7.43 -35.70 14.80
CA LYS A 46 6.75 -36.50 15.83
C LYS A 46 7.55 -36.61 17.12
N HIS A 47 8.89 -36.61 17.04
CA HIS A 47 9.75 -36.68 18.23
C HIS A 47 9.69 -35.39 19.07
N MET A 48 9.32 -34.26 18.45
CA MET A 48 9.19 -32.96 19.10
C MET A 48 7.77 -32.64 19.58
N GLU A 49 6.79 -33.51 19.31
CA GLU A 49 5.37 -33.24 19.57
C GLU A 49 5.08 -32.89 21.04
N ASN A 50 5.71 -33.59 21.99
CA ASN A 50 5.55 -33.33 23.41
C ASN A 50 6.13 -31.96 23.82
N ALA A 51 7.30 -31.59 23.29
CA ALA A 51 7.91 -30.28 23.51
C ALA A 51 7.05 -29.17 22.89
N ILE A 52 6.55 -29.36 21.66
CA ILE A 52 5.67 -28.41 20.97
C ILE A 52 4.40 -28.14 21.77
N LYS A 53 3.72 -29.21 22.24
CA LYS A 53 2.51 -29.08 23.06
C LYS A 53 2.81 -28.40 24.40
N HIS A 54 3.94 -28.72 25.02
CA HIS A 54 4.36 -28.07 26.26
C HIS A 54 4.58 -26.58 26.06
N VAL A 55 5.36 -26.19 25.04
CA VAL A 55 5.61 -24.80 24.66
C VAL A 55 4.30 -24.07 24.40
N ALA A 56 3.43 -24.59 23.53
CA ALA A 56 2.17 -23.94 23.17
C ALA A 56 1.27 -23.68 24.40
N ARG A 57 1.24 -24.60 25.37
CA ARG A 57 0.40 -24.49 26.57
C ARG A 57 0.98 -23.58 27.64
N LYS A 58 2.31 -23.54 27.77
CA LYS A 58 3.01 -22.82 28.85
C LYS A 58 3.58 -21.47 28.41
N PHE A 59 3.49 -21.14 27.13
CA PHE A 59 4.01 -19.90 26.56
C PHE A 59 3.52 -18.66 27.34
N PRO A 60 4.41 -17.70 27.68
CA PRO A 60 5.84 -17.64 27.34
C PRO A 60 6.76 -18.33 28.36
N VAL A 61 6.24 -18.89 29.46
CA VAL A 61 7.06 -19.47 30.53
C VAL A 61 7.45 -20.90 30.17
N VAL A 62 8.60 -21.07 29.50
CA VAL A 62 9.11 -22.38 29.06
C VAL A 62 10.39 -22.73 29.82
N ASP A 63 10.27 -23.58 30.85
CA ASP A 63 11.40 -24.03 31.65
C ASP A 63 12.02 -25.32 31.08
N ALA A 64 12.78 -25.20 30.00
CA ALA A 64 13.35 -26.34 29.29
C ALA A 64 14.29 -27.18 30.18
N ARG A 65 15.12 -26.51 30.99
CA ARG A 65 16.09 -27.16 31.91
C ARG A 65 15.44 -27.94 33.05
N MET A 66 14.23 -27.57 33.48
CA MET A 66 13.50 -28.32 34.51
C MET A 66 12.68 -29.49 33.94
N ASN A 67 12.49 -29.54 32.62
CA ASN A 67 11.68 -30.53 31.93
C ASN A 67 12.51 -31.36 30.94
N THR A 68 13.67 -31.85 31.39
CA THR A 68 14.68 -32.54 30.55
C THR A 68 14.13 -33.72 29.77
N SER A 69 13.18 -34.48 30.30
CA SER A 69 12.53 -35.59 29.57
C SER A 69 11.65 -35.11 28.41
N THR A 70 10.99 -33.96 28.56
CA THR A 70 10.13 -33.36 27.52
C THR A 70 10.98 -32.71 26.43
N PHE A 71 12.11 -32.11 26.80
CA PHE A 71 13.00 -31.36 25.91
C PHE A 71 14.25 -32.12 25.47
N HIS A 72 14.35 -33.43 25.76
CA HIS A 72 15.52 -34.24 25.43
C HIS A 72 15.92 -34.12 23.95
N TYR A 73 14.93 -34.26 23.04
CA TYR A 73 15.19 -34.15 21.59
C TYR A 73 15.54 -32.71 21.16
N VAL A 74 15.01 -31.71 21.85
CA VAL A 74 15.38 -30.30 21.64
C VAL A 74 16.82 -30.06 22.04
N ASP A 75 17.29 -30.63 23.16
CA ASP A 75 18.67 -30.52 23.62
C ASP A 75 19.65 -31.18 22.63
N THR A 76 19.28 -32.31 22.03
CA THR A 76 20.12 -32.99 21.02
C THR A 76 20.26 -32.19 19.71
N MET A 77 19.27 -31.35 19.37
CA MET A 77 19.24 -30.60 18.10
C MET A 77 19.28 -29.07 18.30
N LYS A 78 19.70 -28.60 19.48
CA LYS A 78 19.55 -27.18 19.87
C LYS A 78 20.24 -26.21 18.93
N GLU A 79 21.42 -26.55 18.42
CA GLU A 79 22.16 -25.71 17.46
C GLU A 79 21.41 -25.58 16.12
N ASP A 80 20.87 -26.67 15.60
CA ASP A 80 20.10 -26.69 14.35
C ASP A 80 18.77 -25.92 14.50
N ILE A 81 18.10 -26.06 15.64
CA ILE A 81 16.87 -25.32 15.95
C ILE A 81 17.15 -23.82 15.99
N ILE A 82 18.20 -23.38 16.69
CA ILE A 82 18.59 -21.97 16.78
C ILE A 82 18.91 -21.45 15.37
N LYS A 83 19.70 -22.19 14.59
CA LYS A 83 20.07 -21.80 13.23
C LYS A 83 18.85 -21.68 12.31
N SER A 84 17.93 -22.63 12.36
CA SER A 84 16.77 -22.67 11.46
C SER A 84 15.66 -21.70 11.86
N LEU A 85 15.39 -21.51 13.15
CA LEU A 85 14.30 -20.66 13.63
C LEU A 85 14.77 -19.22 13.93
N GLY A 86 16.07 -18.97 13.96
CA GLY A 86 16.64 -17.66 14.28
C GLY A 86 16.13 -16.53 13.38
N LEU A 87 16.02 -16.77 12.07
CA LEU A 87 15.46 -15.77 11.15
C LEU A 87 14.04 -15.36 11.54
N TYR A 88 13.21 -16.33 11.91
CA TYR A 88 11.81 -16.06 12.29
C TYR A 88 11.77 -15.36 13.64
N TYR A 89 12.56 -15.83 14.60
CA TYR A 89 12.66 -15.24 15.93
C TYR A 89 13.04 -13.76 15.88
N TYR A 90 14.17 -13.43 15.24
CA TYR A 90 14.65 -12.06 15.16
C TYR A 90 13.73 -11.17 14.31
N THR A 91 12.98 -11.72 13.36
CA THR A 91 11.95 -10.95 12.65
C THR A 91 10.80 -10.53 13.59
N PHE A 92 10.39 -11.39 14.52
CA PHE A 92 9.40 -11.01 15.54
C PHE A 92 9.97 -10.06 16.60
N ALA A 93 11.26 -10.18 16.94
CA ALA A 93 11.94 -9.23 17.82
C ALA A 93 12.01 -7.83 17.17
N ASP A 94 12.41 -7.75 15.90
CA ASP A 94 12.42 -6.50 15.13
C ASP A 94 11.00 -5.88 15.04
N LEU A 95 9.97 -6.71 14.91
CA LEU A 95 8.57 -6.25 14.91
C LEU A 95 8.20 -5.59 16.23
N MET A 96 8.65 -6.14 17.36
CA MET A 96 8.41 -5.58 18.69
C MET A 96 9.09 -4.21 18.82
N GLU A 97 10.36 -4.09 18.43
CA GLU A 97 11.07 -2.81 18.46
C GLU A 97 10.43 -1.77 17.53
N LEU A 98 9.99 -2.19 16.34
CA LEU A 98 9.29 -1.32 15.41
C LEU A 98 7.97 -0.80 16.01
N LYS A 99 7.19 -1.68 16.67
CA LYS A 99 5.95 -1.30 17.37
C LYS A 99 6.22 -0.20 18.40
N ASP A 100 7.25 -0.36 19.21
CA ASP A 100 7.64 0.60 20.25
C ASP A 100 7.99 1.97 19.64
N ASN A 101 8.81 1.98 18.59
CA ASN A 101 9.20 3.21 17.89
C ASN A 101 8.01 3.92 17.24
N ILE A 102 7.09 3.17 16.64
CA ILE A 102 5.86 3.72 16.06
C ILE A 102 5.01 4.36 17.16
N LEU A 103 4.68 3.63 18.22
CA LEU A 103 3.85 4.15 19.31
C LEU A 103 4.49 5.38 19.96
N GLN A 104 5.81 5.36 20.19
CA GLN A 104 6.54 6.51 20.71
C GLN A 104 6.40 7.75 19.81
N LEU A 105 6.53 7.60 18.49
CA LEU A 105 6.34 8.71 17.56
C LEU A 105 4.90 9.23 17.58
N LEU A 106 3.90 8.34 17.53
CA LEU A 106 2.50 8.73 17.56
C LEU A 106 2.14 9.47 18.85
N THR A 107 2.62 9.00 20.01
CA THR A 107 2.47 9.69 21.30
C THR A 107 3.19 11.04 21.30
N THR A 108 4.37 11.14 20.69
CA THR A 108 5.08 12.42 20.56
C THR A 108 4.27 13.43 19.73
N MET A 109 3.70 12.99 18.61
CA MET A 109 2.86 13.84 17.76
C MET A 109 1.59 14.32 18.47
N ASP A 110 0.94 13.44 19.25
CA ASP A 110 -0.22 13.82 20.06
C ASP A 110 0.15 14.78 21.19
N ALA A 111 1.25 14.53 21.89
CA ALA A 111 1.77 15.42 22.95
C ALA A 111 2.16 16.81 22.43
N CYS A 112 2.65 16.89 21.18
CA CYS A 112 2.91 18.16 20.49
C CYS A 112 1.63 18.84 19.96
N GLN A 113 0.47 18.20 20.15
CA GLN A 113 -0.83 18.66 19.69
C GLN A 113 -0.80 19.01 18.20
N CYS A 114 -0.21 18.13 17.37
CA CYS A 114 -0.17 18.33 15.93
C CYS A 114 -1.58 18.53 15.36
N GLN A 115 -1.71 19.46 14.43
CA GLN A 115 -2.92 19.72 13.67
C GLN A 115 -2.79 18.99 12.33
N LEU A 116 -3.64 18.00 12.07
CA LEU A 116 -3.59 17.19 10.85
C LEU A 116 -4.79 17.51 9.95
N ASP A 117 -4.50 17.90 8.71
CA ASP A 117 -5.46 18.19 7.66
C ASP A 117 -4.88 17.76 6.30
N ILE A 118 -5.47 16.71 5.71
CA ILE A 118 -5.01 16.13 4.44
C ILE A 118 -4.96 17.15 3.29
N SER A 119 -5.76 18.23 3.36
CA SER A 119 -5.81 19.27 2.34
C SER A 119 -4.73 20.34 2.49
N LEU A 120 -4.04 20.39 3.64
CA LEU A 120 -3.05 21.42 3.97
C LEU A 120 -1.67 20.80 4.18
N ASN A 121 -1.49 19.98 5.21
CA ASN A 121 -0.23 19.28 5.49
C ASN A 121 -0.34 17.83 5.03
N TYR A 122 -0.41 17.66 3.71
CA TYR A 122 -0.64 16.38 3.05
C TYR A 122 0.38 15.31 3.48
N GLU A 123 1.69 15.60 3.35
CA GLU A 123 2.75 14.61 3.65
C GLU A 123 2.72 14.20 5.12
N LEU A 124 2.47 15.14 6.04
CA LEU A 124 2.33 14.87 7.47
C LEU A 124 1.10 14.03 7.80
N THR A 125 -0.06 14.40 7.25
CA THR A 125 -1.33 13.72 7.54
C THR A 125 -1.37 12.34 6.90
N ALA A 126 -0.95 12.21 5.64
CA ALA A 126 -0.85 10.93 4.95
C ALA A 126 0.19 10.02 5.62
N GLY A 127 1.39 10.54 5.92
CA GLY A 127 2.44 9.78 6.61
C GLY A 127 2.01 9.28 8.00
N TYR A 128 1.28 10.11 8.76
CA TYR A 128 0.70 9.71 10.05
C TYR A 128 -0.34 8.60 9.90
N LEU A 129 -1.32 8.78 9.00
CA LEU A 129 -2.39 7.80 8.79
C LEU A 129 -1.85 6.47 8.25
N ASN A 130 -0.90 6.51 7.30
CA ASN A 130 -0.23 5.33 6.79
C ASN A 130 0.49 4.58 7.92
N LEU A 131 1.16 5.29 8.82
CA LEU A 131 1.88 4.64 9.93
C LEU A 131 0.92 3.96 10.91
N VAL A 132 -0.22 4.60 11.22
CA VAL A 132 -1.28 4.02 12.05
C VAL A 132 -1.86 2.77 11.39
N VAL A 133 -2.18 2.82 10.08
CA VAL A 133 -2.71 1.68 9.34
C VAL A 133 -1.68 0.55 9.27
N ASN A 134 -0.42 0.86 8.98
CA ASN A 134 0.66 -0.11 8.92
C ASN A 134 0.85 -0.82 10.27
N LEU A 135 0.80 -0.09 11.40
CA LEU A 135 0.82 -0.69 12.74
C LEU A 135 -0.35 -1.65 12.95
N ILE A 136 -1.58 -1.25 12.59
CA ILE A 136 -2.77 -2.09 12.69
C ILE A 136 -2.58 -3.37 11.85
N CYS A 137 -2.20 -3.22 10.58
CA CYS A 137 -1.96 -4.33 9.67
C CYS A 137 -0.88 -5.29 10.19
N LEU A 138 0.22 -4.77 10.72
CA LEU A 138 1.32 -5.57 11.28
C LEU A 138 0.83 -6.43 12.45
N MET A 139 0.12 -5.82 13.39
CA MET A 139 -0.35 -6.52 14.59
C MET A 139 -1.47 -7.53 14.27
N VAL A 140 -2.34 -7.23 13.31
CA VAL A 140 -3.35 -8.18 12.81
C VAL A 140 -2.69 -9.33 12.04
N LEU A 141 -1.68 -9.05 11.22
CA LEU A 141 -0.97 -10.08 10.47
C LEU A 141 -0.19 -11.02 11.41
N LEU A 142 0.47 -10.46 12.42
CA LEU A 142 1.11 -11.19 13.51
C LEU A 142 0.16 -12.20 14.16
N SER A 143 -1.06 -11.78 14.52
CA SER A 143 -2.03 -12.66 15.18
C SER A 143 -2.51 -13.81 14.29
N ARG A 144 -2.36 -13.67 12.96
CA ARG A 144 -2.73 -14.67 11.95
C ARG A 144 -1.59 -15.65 11.62
N VAL A 145 -0.45 -15.58 12.31
CA VAL A 145 0.59 -16.61 12.25
C VAL A 145 0.29 -17.67 13.33
N ASP A 146 -0.25 -18.81 12.91
CA ASP A 146 -0.75 -19.84 13.84
C ASP A 146 0.34 -20.40 14.77
N ASP A 147 1.48 -20.80 14.20
CA ASP A 147 2.58 -21.44 14.95
C ASP A 147 3.51 -20.45 15.68
N ARG A 148 3.18 -19.16 15.77
CA ARG A 148 4.07 -18.11 16.32
C ARG A 148 4.57 -18.41 17.74
N LYS A 149 3.69 -18.90 18.62
CA LYS A 149 4.05 -19.25 20.02
C LYS A 149 5.06 -20.41 20.05
N VAL A 150 4.86 -21.40 19.18
CA VAL A 150 5.72 -22.60 19.11
C VAL A 150 7.08 -22.24 18.52
N VAL A 151 7.12 -21.49 17.41
CA VAL A 151 8.37 -21.03 16.77
C VAL A 151 9.25 -20.28 17.79
N LEU A 152 8.66 -19.30 18.48
CA LEU A 152 9.39 -18.47 19.44
C LEU A 152 9.81 -19.25 20.68
N GLY A 153 8.92 -20.08 21.22
CA GLY A 153 9.20 -20.85 22.43
C GLY A 153 10.19 -21.99 22.21
N LEU A 154 10.17 -22.66 21.05
CA LEU A 154 11.17 -23.67 20.71
C LEU A 154 12.55 -23.04 20.51
N PHE A 155 12.63 -21.90 19.82
CA PHE A 155 13.88 -21.17 19.69
C PHE A 155 14.45 -20.79 21.06
N ASN A 156 13.64 -20.19 21.94
CA ASN A 156 14.11 -19.80 23.27
C ASN A 156 14.49 -21.01 24.14
N ALA A 157 13.75 -22.12 24.05
CA ALA A 157 14.09 -23.35 24.77
C ALA A 157 15.45 -23.91 24.34
N ALA A 158 15.71 -23.98 23.03
CA ALA A 158 17.00 -24.40 22.49
C ALA A 158 18.13 -23.42 22.90
N TYR A 159 17.84 -22.11 22.85
CA TYR A 159 18.79 -21.07 23.26
C TYR A 159 19.18 -21.16 24.74
N ASP A 160 18.20 -21.39 25.63
CA ASP A 160 18.44 -21.58 27.08
C ASP A 160 19.24 -22.85 27.38
N LEU A 161 18.99 -23.94 26.65
CA LEU A 161 19.75 -25.19 26.76
C LEU A 161 21.20 -25.08 26.23
N LEU A 162 21.46 -24.15 25.32
CA LEU A 162 22.80 -23.92 24.79
C LEU A 162 23.60 -22.93 25.65
N HIS A 163 22.99 -21.81 26.05
CA HIS A 163 23.68 -20.70 26.71
C HIS A 163 23.46 -20.64 28.23
N GLY A 164 22.56 -21.46 28.78
CA GLY A 164 22.20 -21.44 30.19
C GLY A 164 21.37 -20.23 30.62
N GLN A 165 20.84 -19.46 29.67
CA GLN A 165 19.93 -18.35 29.92
C GLN A 165 18.99 -18.14 28.72
N SER A 166 17.79 -17.64 29.00
CA SER A 166 16.84 -17.22 27.95
C SER A 166 17.41 -16.07 27.10
N GLU A 167 16.92 -15.97 25.87
CA GLU A 167 17.27 -14.85 25.00
C GLU A 167 16.71 -13.54 25.60
N SER A 168 17.49 -12.46 25.51
CA SER A 168 17.26 -11.18 26.19
C SER A 168 15.93 -10.52 25.84
N SER A 169 15.47 -10.64 24.60
CA SER A 169 14.21 -10.06 24.11
C SER A 169 13.00 -10.96 24.39
N PHE A 170 13.21 -12.25 24.67
CA PHE A 170 12.13 -13.24 24.80
C PHE A 170 11.05 -12.89 25.84
N PRO A 171 11.37 -12.37 27.05
CA PRO A 171 10.33 -12.05 28.03
C PRO A 171 9.36 -10.97 27.52
N ARG A 172 9.89 -9.91 26.90
CA ARG A 172 9.09 -8.83 26.32
C ARG A 172 8.34 -9.30 25.07
N LEU A 173 9.03 -10.06 24.22
CA LEU A 173 8.45 -10.59 22.99
C LEU A 173 7.29 -11.54 23.28
N GLY A 174 7.49 -12.46 24.22
CA GLY A 174 6.47 -13.39 24.70
C GLY A 174 5.24 -12.67 25.23
N GLN A 175 5.43 -11.60 26.02
CA GLN A 175 4.32 -10.77 26.49
C GLN A 175 3.57 -10.09 25.34
N MET A 176 4.28 -9.52 24.37
CA MET A 176 3.64 -8.92 23.18
C MET A 176 2.78 -9.94 22.41
N ILE A 177 3.27 -11.17 22.23
CA ILE A 177 2.51 -12.22 21.54
C ILE A 177 1.21 -12.58 22.27
N LEU A 178 1.21 -12.55 23.61
CA LEU A 178 0.00 -12.75 24.41
C LEU A 178 -0.95 -11.57 24.31
N ASP A 179 -0.44 -10.34 24.48
CA ASP A 179 -1.24 -9.12 24.43
C ASP A 179 -2.00 -8.98 23.10
N TYR A 180 -1.35 -9.34 21.98
CA TYR A 180 -1.92 -9.29 20.63
C TYR A 180 -2.57 -10.59 20.16
N GLU A 181 -2.91 -11.51 21.08
CA GLU A 181 -3.75 -12.67 20.73
C GLU A 181 -5.15 -12.22 20.24
N HIS A 182 -5.65 -11.11 20.79
CA HIS A 182 -6.83 -10.40 20.30
C HIS A 182 -6.44 -8.99 19.82
N PRO A 183 -5.88 -8.86 18.60
CA PRO A 183 -5.17 -7.65 18.18
C PRO A 183 -6.07 -6.41 18.16
N MET A 184 -7.34 -6.51 17.73
CA MET A 184 -8.25 -5.36 17.69
C MET A 184 -8.52 -4.76 19.07
N ARG A 185 -8.62 -5.61 20.10
CA ARG A 185 -8.81 -5.15 21.48
C ARG A 185 -7.57 -4.43 21.98
N LYS A 186 -6.40 -5.04 21.83
CA LYS A 186 -5.14 -4.45 22.27
C LYS A 186 -4.80 -3.17 21.51
N LEU A 187 -5.04 -3.13 20.19
CA LEU A 187 -4.89 -1.92 19.38
C LEU A 187 -5.82 -0.79 19.85
N SER A 188 -7.06 -1.10 20.23
CA SER A 188 -7.98 -0.10 20.78
C SER A 188 -7.49 0.49 22.11
N GLU A 189 -6.81 -0.31 22.94
CA GLU A 189 -6.22 0.15 24.20
C GLU A 189 -4.98 1.02 23.92
N ASP A 190 -4.07 0.55 23.07
CA ASP A 190 -2.81 1.24 22.75
C ASP A 190 -3.02 2.55 21.98
N LEU A 191 -4.01 2.59 21.06
CA LEU A 191 -4.34 3.78 20.28
C LEU A 191 -5.35 4.71 20.98
N GLY A 192 -6.00 4.24 22.05
CA GLY A 192 -7.00 5.00 22.80
C GLY A 192 -6.55 6.41 23.22
N PRO A 193 -5.35 6.59 23.79
CA PRO A 193 -4.81 7.90 24.14
C PRO A 193 -4.64 8.85 22.93
N LEU A 194 -4.52 8.32 21.73
CA LEU A 194 -4.27 9.06 20.49
C LEU A 194 -5.55 9.45 19.73
N ASN A 195 -6.72 9.08 20.26
CA ASN A 195 -8.01 9.25 19.60
C ASN A 195 -8.27 10.67 19.10
N ARG A 196 -7.82 11.70 19.83
CA ARG A 196 -7.98 13.10 19.42
C ARG A 196 -7.27 13.37 18.09
N LEU A 197 -6.00 12.97 17.98
CA LEU A 197 -5.19 13.20 16.78
C LEU A 197 -5.67 12.34 15.60
N ILE A 198 -5.97 11.06 15.85
CA ILE A 198 -6.53 10.14 14.84
C ILE A 198 -7.86 10.68 14.31
N SER A 199 -8.77 11.10 15.19
CA SER A 199 -10.05 11.65 14.81
C SER A 199 -9.90 12.92 13.98
N SER A 200 -8.98 13.83 14.35
CA SER A 200 -8.71 15.05 13.56
C SER A 200 -8.27 14.71 12.13
N ALA A 201 -7.31 13.78 12.00
CA ALA A 201 -6.81 13.36 10.69
C ALA A 201 -7.91 12.70 9.84
N LEU A 202 -8.66 11.76 10.42
CA LEU A 202 -9.77 11.08 9.72
C LEU A 202 -10.90 12.04 9.34
N SER A 203 -11.25 13.01 10.20
CA SER A 203 -12.25 14.02 9.89
C SER A 203 -11.83 14.88 8.70
N SER A 204 -10.54 15.17 8.54
CA SER A 204 -10.03 15.91 7.38
C SER A 204 -10.17 15.14 6.05
N LEU A 205 -10.21 13.80 6.10
CA LEU A 205 -10.44 12.96 4.92
C LEU A 205 -11.88 12.98 4.43
N SER A 206 -12.86 13.22 5.32
CA SER A 206 -14.29 13.10 5.00
C SER A 206 -14.70 13.91 3.76
N PRO A 207 -14.34 15.21 3.61
CA PRO A 207 -14.69 15.97 2.41
C PRO A 207 -14.00 15.48 1.13
N VAL A 208 -12.82 14.85 1.25
CA VAL A 208 -12.10 14.27 0.11
C VAL A 208 -12.80 12.98 -0.31
N TYR A 209 -12.94 12.05 0.63
CA TYR A 209 -13.55 10.73 0.47
C TYR A 209 -15.00 10.76 -0.02
N LEU A 210 -15.83 11.65 0.54
CA LEU A 210 -17.24 11.74 0.13
C LEU A 210 -17.39 12.28 -1.28
N ARG A 211 -16.54 13.23 -1.66
CA ARG A 211 -16.63 13.83 -2.99
C ARG A 211 -16.36 12.81 -4.06
N ARG A 212 -15.67 11.70 -3.77
CA ARG A 212 -15.29 10.82 -4.86
C ARG A 212 -15.38 9.34 -4.65
N ASN A 213 -15.84 8.88 -3.50
CA ASN A 213 -16.66 7.69 -3.46
C ASN A 213 -18.09 7.95 -4.01
N ILE A 214 -18.19 8.32 -5.29
CA ILE A 214 -19.46 8.59 -5.99
C ILE A 214 -19.72 7.54 -7.08
N THR A 215 -20.96 7.44 -7.55
CA THR A 215 -21.34 6.42 -8.54
C THR A 215 -20.90 6.80 -9.95
N ALA A 216 -20.79 5.82 -10.84
CA ALA A 216 -20.49 6.06 -12.25
C ALA A 216 -21.58 6.90 -12.95
N ASN A 217 -22.82 6.84 -12.48
CA ASN A 217 -23.89 7.74 -12.96
C ASN A 217 -23.59 9.20 -12.62
N THR A 218 -23.13 9.48 -11.40
CA THR A 218 -22.67 10.82 -11.01
C THR A 218 -21.46 11.25 -11.84
N TRP A 219 -20.52 10.33 -12.14
CA TRP A 219 -19.40 10.62 -13.05
C TRP A 219 -19.85 11.04 -14.44
N ARG A 220 -20.80 10.31 -15.04
CA ARG A 220 -21.38 10.64 -16.36
C ARG A 220 -22.06 12.00 -16.35
N ASN A 221 -22.90 12.26 -15.37
CA ASN A 221 -23.65 13.52 -15.27
C ASN A 221 -22.74 14.73 -15.07
N ALA A 222 -21.64 14.57 -14.32
CA ALA A 222 -20.64 15.60 -14.12
C ALA A 222 -19.62 15.66 -15.27
N GLN A 223 -19.77 14.82 -16.30
CA GLN A 223 -18.81 14.64 -17.40
C GLN A 223 -17.36 14.50 -16.91
N ILE A 224 -17.21 13.87 -15.74
CA ILE A 224 -15.92 13.60 -15.15
C ILE A 224 -15.16 12.75 -16.15
N LEU A 225 -13.95 13.15 -16.48
CA LEU A 225 -13.10 12.50 -17.48
C LEU A 225 -13.39 12.72 -18.96
N SER A 226 -14.33 13.60 -19.33
CA SER A 226 -14.46 13.99 -20.73
C SER A 226 -13.49 15.12 -21.09
N LEU A 227 -12.54 14.85 -21.98
CA LEU A 227 -11.67 15.88 -22.56
C LEU A 227 -12.38 16.75 -23.60
N THR A 228 -13.57 16.35 -24.06
CA THR A 228 -14.35 16.98 -25.14
C THR A 228 -15.57 17.75 -24.63
N ALA A 229 -16.05 17.45 -23.43
CA ALA A 229 -17.23 18.10 -22.84
C ALA A 229 -17.05 19.61 -22.62
N ASN A 230 -15.82 20.06 -22.35
CA ASN A 230 -15.52 21.47 -22.13
C ASN A 230 -14.14 21.84 -22.72
N PRO A 231 -14.04 22.10 -24.04
CA PRO A 231 -12.77 22.31 -24.74
C PRO A 231 -11.92 23.46 -24.17
N GLN A 232 -12.56 24.45 -23.53
CA GLN A 232 -11.91 25.59 -22.88
C GLN A 232 -11.28 25.25 -21.52
N GLN A 233 -11.58 24.08 -20.95
CA GLN A 233 -11.09 23.63 -19.64
C GLN A 233 -10.15 22.41 -19.73
N ILE A 234 -9.68 22.07 -20.95
CA ILE A 234 -8.65 21.05 -21.24
C ILE A 234 -7.33 21.34 -20.50
N LEU A 235 -7.17 22.50 -19.87
CA LEU A 235 -5.97 22.87 -19.11
C LEU A 235 -6.08 22.69 -17.58
N TYR A 236 -7.24 22.28 -17.04
CA TYR A 236 -7.43 22.17 -15.57
C TYR A 236 -7.40 20.74 -15.03
N ALA A 237 -6.93 20.60 -13.78
CA ALA A 237 -6.65 19.34 -13.10
C ALA A 237 -7.79 18.85 -12.19
N ALA A 238 -7.91 17.53 -12.01
CA ALA A 238 -8.92 16.86 -11.17
C ALA A 238 -8.28 15.89 -10.12
N GLN A 239 -8.96 15.59 -9.00
CA GLN A 239 -8.42 14.94 -7.75
C GLN A 239 -9.07 13.56 -7.38
N THR A 240 -8.68 12.84 -6.26
CA THR A 240 -8.23 11.38 -5.99
C THR A 240 -8.72 10.52 -4.71
N ASP A 241 -9.19 9.23 -4.72
CA ASP A 241 -9.97 8.45 -3.66
C ASP A 241 -9.97 6.92 -3.91
N THR A 242 -10.07 6.09 -2.83
CA THR A 242 -9.88 4.61 -2.70
C THR A 242 -10.61 3.96 -1.47
N ILE A 243 -10.89 2.62 -1.42
CA ILE A 243 -11.61 1.84 -0.32
C ILE A 243 -11.11 0.38 -0.07
N PHE A 244 -11.23 -0.11 1.19
CA PHE A 244 -10.94 -1.50 1.67
C PHE A 244 -12.14 -2.19 2.40
N GLN A 245 -12.17 -3.53 2.57
CA GLN A 245 -13.26 -4.30 3.23
C GLN A 245 -12.95 -4.73 4.68
N THR A 246 -13.83 -4.41 5.65
CA THR A 246 -13.55 -4.55 7.10
C THR A 246 -14.71 -5.10 7.99
N HIS A 247 -15.88 -5.41 7.42
CA HIS A 247 -17.13 -5.49 8.20
C HIS A 247 -17.21 -6.60 9.26
N HIS A 248 -16.76 -7.83 8.95
CA HIS A 248 -16.94 -8.98 9.87
C HIS A 248 -16.10 -8.86 11.16
N GLU A 249 -14.85 -8.40 11.04
CA GLU A 249 -13.94 -8.25 12.17
C GLU A 249 -14.35 -7.09 13.08
N ILE A 250 -14.83 -5.99 12.49
CA ILE A 250 -15.38 -4.85 13.23
C ILE A 250 -16.66 -5.24 13.98
N GLN A 251 -17.51 -6.08 13.37
CA GLN A 251 -18.73 -6.57 14.03
C GLN A 251 -18.38 -7.38 15.29
N GLN A 252 -17.48 -8.36 15.17
CA GLN A 252 -17.05 -9.18 16.32
C GLN A 252 -16.44 -8.32 17.44
N PHE A 253 -15.69 -7.28 17.07
CA PHE A 253 -15.13 -6.34 18.03
C PHE A 253 -16.23 -5.57 18.78
N PHE A 254 -17.19 -4.96 18.10
CA PHE A 254 -18.27 -4.22 18.77
C PHE A 254 -19.19 -5.13 19.59
N ASP A 255 -19.45 -6.36 19.14
CA ASP A 255 -20.21 -7.35 19.92
C ASP A 255 -19.52 -7.73 21.24
N SER A 256 -18.18 -7.64 21.29
CA SER A 256 -17.38 -7.91 22.48
C SER A 256 -17.42 -6.78 23.54
N ILE A 257 -17.88 -5.58 23.17
CA ILE A 257 -17.90 -4.41 24.06
C ILE A 257 -19.34 -4.11 24.52
N LYS A 258 -19.57 -4.19 25.83
CA LYS A 258 -20.87 -3.82 26.41
C LYS A 258 -21.22 -2.37 26.09
N GLY A 259 -22.46 -2.14 25.64
CA GLY A 259 -22.97 -0.80 25.30
C GLY A 259 -22.84 -0.40 23.82
N TYR A 260 -22.17 -1.21 22.98
CA TYR A 260 -21.96 -0.92 21.55
C TYR A 260 -22.93 -1.64 20.59
N HIS A 261 -24.02 -2.24 21.11
CA HIS A 261 -24.99 -2.98 20.29
C HIS A 261 -25.55 -2.21 19.11
N LYS A 262 -25.79 -0.90 19.27
CA LYS A 262 -26.23 -0.03 18.17
C LYS A 262 -25.19 0.05 17.05
N ARG A 263 -23.90 0.20 17.39
CA ARG A 263 -22.80 0.24 16.40
C ARG A 263 -22.62 -1.09 15.70
N SER A 264 -22.74 -2.20 16.42
CA SER A 264 -22.75 -3.54 15.82
C SER A 264 -23.88 -3.70 14.80
N GLN A 265 -25.10 -3.22 15.12
CA GLN A 265 -26.22 -3.25 14.18
C GLN A 265 -25.97 -2.38 12.95
N GLU A 266 -25.45 -1.16 13.11
CA GLU A 266 -25.08 -0.29 11.99
C GLU A 266 -24.06 -0.98 11.05
N VAL A 267 -23.07 -1.68 11.60
CA VAL A 267 -22.09 -2.44 10.81
C VAL A 267 -22.75 -3.59 10.04
N LYS A 268 -23.72 -4.30 10.64
CA LYS A 268 -24.49 -5.37 9.96
C LYS A 268 -25.33 -4.81 8.81
N ASP A 269 -25.96 -3.66 9.01
CA ASP A 269 -26.77 -3.01 7.99
C ASP A 269 -25.88 -2.54 6.80
N CYS A 270 -24.72 -1.92 7.10
CA CYS A 270 -23.73 -1.57 6.08
C CYS A 270 -23.19 -2.79 5.32
N PHE A 271 -22.93 -3.90 6.02
CA PHE A 271 -22.49 -5.15 5.39
C PHE A 271 -23.53 -5.72 4.43
N SER A 272 -24.81 -5.71 4.84
CA SER A 272 -25.93 -6.14 3.99
C SER A 272 -26.04 -5.29 2.72
N ILE A 273 -25.95 -3.96 2.86
CA ILE A 273 -25.94 -3.02 1.72
C ILE A 273 -24.74 -3.31 0.80
N ALA A 274 -23.55 -3.48 1.38
CA ALA A 274 -22.33 -3.76 0.61
C ALA A 274 -22.44 -5.06 -0.19
N LEU A 275 -22.98 -6.13 0.39
CA LEU A 275 -23.22 -7.40 -0.31
C LEU A 275 -24.21 -7.27 -1.47
N GLN A 276 -25.24 -6.44 -1.33
CA GLN A 276 -26.28 -6.28 -2.34
C GLN A 276 -25.89 -5.31 -3.47
N GLN A 277 -25.17 -4.23 -3.17
CA GLN A 277 -24.99 -3.11 -4.09
C GLN A 277 -23.55 -2.93 -4.58
N SER A 278 -22.54 -3.36 -3.82
CA SER A 278 -21.14 -3.06 -4.15
C SER A 278 -20.72 -3.65 -5.50
N ALA A 279 -21.07 -4.92 -5.76
CA ALA A 279 -20.70 -5.59 -6.99
C ALA A 279 -21.20 -4.85 -8.26
N SER A 280 -22.47 -4.43 -8.27
CA SER A 280 -23.07 -3.72 -9.39
C SER A 280 -22.52 -2.29 -9.54
N ILE A 281 -22.31 -1.57 -8.44
CA ILE A 281 -21.68 -0.24 -8.44
C ILE A 281 -20.26 -0.32 -9.04
N HIS A 282 -19.45 -1.30 -8.59
CA HIS A 282 -18.09 -1.46 -9.10
C HIS A 282 -18.07 -1.96 -10.55
N ALA A 283 -19.01 -2.81 -10.98
CA ALA A 283 -19.14 -3.21 -12.37
C ALA A 283 -19.44 -2.02 -13.29
N ASP A 284 -20.35 -1.12 -12.88
CA ASP A 284 -20.66 0.09 -13.66
C ASP A 284 -19.48 1.07 -13.70
N ARG A 285 -18.74 1.20 -12.58
CA ARG A 285 -17.47 1.94 -12.54
C ARG A 285 -16.45 1.38 -13.52
N ARG A 286 -16.22 0.05 -13.55
CA ARG A 286 -15.29 -0.57 -14.50
C ARG A 286 -15.70 -0.32 -15.95
N ARG A 287 -17.00 -0.40 -16.26
CA ARG A 287 -17.52 -0.11 -17.61
C ARG A 287 -17.25 1.34 -18.02
N PHE A 288 -17.48 2.29 -17.11
CA PHE A 288 -17.18 3.70 -17.35
C PHE A 288 -15.68 3.94 -17.55
N LEU A 289 -14.85 3.38 -16.67
CA LEU A 289 -13.39 3.55 -16.72
C LEU A 289 -12.78 2.96 -17.99
N ARG A 290 -13.29 1.83 -18.52
CA ARG A 290 -12.85 1.27 -19.81
C ARG A 290 -12.99 2.28 -20.95
N VAL A 291 -14.16 2.92 -21.06
CA VAL A 291 -14.43 3.89 -22.13
C VAL A 291 -13.54 5.12 -21.95
N ALA A 292 -13.45 5.65 -20.73
CA ALA A 292 -12.63 6.83 -20.43
C ALA A 292 -11.13 6.56 -20.69
N LEU A 293 -10.63 5.38 -20.33
CA LEU A 293 -9.24 4.97 -20.59
C LEU A 293 -8.94 4.88 -22.07
N ARG A 294 -9.82 4.23 -22.84
CA ARG A 294 -9.66 4.09 -24.28
C ARG A 294 -9.60 5.46 -24.96
N GLU A 295 -10.53 6.34 -24.65
CA GLU A 295 -10.56 7.70 -25.19
C GLU A 295 -9.30 8.47 -24.82
N LEU A 296 -8.88 8.41 -23.55
CA LEU A 296 -7.67 9.07 -23.07
C LEU A 296 -6.41 8.56 -23.79
N CYS A 297 -6.27 7.25 -23.98
CA CYS A 297 -5.14 6.66 -24.70
C CYS A 297 -5.10 7.16 -26.15
N LEU A 298 -6.25 7.23 -26.83
CA LEU A 298 -6.33 7.77 -28.19
C LEU A 298 -5.93 9.25 -28.25
N PHE A 299 -6.40 10.08 -27.31
CA PHE A 299 -6.03 11.49 -27.24
C PHE A 299 -4.53 11.69 -26.99
N ILE A 300 -3.93 10.92 -26.08
CA ILE A 300 -2.50 11.03 -25.78
C ILE A 300 -1.65 10.53 -26.95
N LYS A 301 -2.10 9.50 -27.67
CA LYS A 301 -1.41 9.04 -28.89
C LYS A 301 -1.40 10.10 -29.98
N ASP A 302 -2.51 10.80 -30.17
CA ASP A 302 -2.63 11.88 -31.16
C ASP A 302 -1.86 13.14 -30.72
N GLN A 303 -1.99 13.53 -29.45
CA GLN A 303 -1.36 14.72 -28.87
C GLN A 303 -0.58 14.39 -27.58
N PRO A 304 0.65 13.84 -27.68
CA PRO A 304 1.46 13.50 -26.51
C PRO A 304 1.75 14.71 -25.59
N GLY A 305 1.74 15.93 -26.15
CA GLY A 305 1.91 17.18 -25.39
C GLY A 305 0.85 17.40 -24.30
N LEU A 306 -0.31 16.76 -24.40
CA LEU A 306 -1.36 16.82 -23.37
C LEU A 306 -0.94 16.15 -22.06
N LEU A 307 0.06 15.26 -22.08
CA LEU A 307 0.55 14.60 -20.86
C LEU A 307 1.07 15.60 -19.82
N GLY A 308 1.63 16.75 -20.23
CA GLY A 308 2.02 17.81 -19.32
C GLY A 308 0.84 18.34 -18.49
N PRO A 309 -0.14 19.04 -19.10
CA PRO A 309 -1.27 19.59 -18.37
C PRO A 309 -2.25 18.54 -17.81
N LYS A 310 -2.26 17.31 -18.32
CA LYS A 310 -3.18 16.25 -17.89
C LYS A 310 -2.55 15.11 -17.07
N MET A 311 -1.32 15.24 -16.58
CA MET A 311 -0.68 14.15 -15.85
C MET A 311 -1.46 13.67 -14.62
N LEU A 312 -2.08 14.61 -13.87
CA LEU A 312 -2.96 14.29 -12.73
C LEU A 312 -4.14 13.40 -13.13
N PHE A 313 -4.66 13.60 -14.33
CA PHE A 313 -5.78 12.84 -14.88
C PHE A 313 -5.40 11.40 -15.21
N VAL A 314 -4.20 11.22 -15.76
CA VAL A 314 -3.64 9.92 -16.11
C VAL A 314 -3.41 9.06 -14.86
N LEU A 315 -2.75 9.63 -13.85
CA LEU A 315 -2.47 8.94 -12.57
C LEU A 315 -3.77 8.59 -11.82
N TRP A 316 -4.78 9.45 -11.92
CA TRP A 316 -6.08 9.21 -11.29
C TRP A 316 -6.78 7.97 -11.83
N LEU A 317 -6.77 7.81 -13.15
CA LEU A 317 -7.50 6.74 -13.84
C LEU A 317 -6.86 5.37 -13.56
N LEU A 318 -5.54 5.35 -13.54
CA LEU A 318 -4.72 4.23 -13.12
C LEU A 318 -5.06 3.79 -11.67
N ARG A 319 -5.25 4.75 -10.74
CA ARG A 319 -5.53 4.48 -9.32
C ARG A 319 -6.88 3.81 -9.05
N HIS A 320 -7.89 4.00 -9.90
CA HIS A 320 -9.22 3.40 -9.70
C HIS A 320 -9.28 1.90 -10.03
N LEU A 321 -8.17 1.34 -10.51
CA LEU A 321 -8.12 0.02 -11.13
C LEU A 321 -7.21 -0.96 -10.40
N SER A 322 -6.54 -0.51 -9.33
CA SER A 322 -5.75 -1.36 -8.44
C SER A 322 -6.58 -2.07 -7.36
N GLU A 323 -7.88 -1.79 -7.25
CA GLU A 323 -8.75 -2.33 -6.19
C GLU A 323 -9.72 -3.39 -6.72
N TRP A 324 -9.67 -4.59 -6.15
CA TRP A 324 -10.46 -5.72 -6.61
C TRP A 324 -10.96 -6.57 -5.44
N PRO A 325 -12.24 -7.00 -5.46
CA PRO A 325 -12.74 -7.90 -4.44
C PRO A 325 -12.13 -9.29 -4.62
N SER A 326 -11.43 -9.79 -3.59
CA SER A 326 -11.05 -11.19 -3.51
C SER A 326 -12.23 -12.03 -3.04
N SER A 327 -12.71 -12.96 -3.87
CA SER A 327 -13.73 -13.93 -3.47
C SER A 327 -13.16 -14.88 -2.41
N SER A 328 -13.70 -14.85 -1.19
CA SER A 328 -13.42 -15.89 -0.21
C SER A 328 -14.22 -17.14 -0.61
N LYS A 329 -13.60 -18.32 -0.50
CA LYS A 329 -14.08 -19.62 -0.99
C LYS A 329 -15.40 -20.15 -0.35
N LYS A 330 -16.20 -19.30 0.29
CA LYS A 330 -17.51 -19.66 0.88
C LYS A 330 -18.54 -18.56 0.65
N ALA A 331 -19.03 -18.40 -0.57
CA ALA A 331 -20.32 -17.77 -0.82
C ALA A 331 -20.96 -18.31 -2.11
N SER A 332 -22.19 -18.82 -1.97
CA SER A 332 -23.01 -19.39 -3.04
C SER A 332 -23.63 -18.33 -3.95
N LYS A 333 -24.01 -18.75 -5.17
CA LYS A 333 -24.99 -18.15 -6.12
C LYS A 333 -24.79 -16.71 -6.65
N HIS A 334 -23.96 -15.85 -6.06
CA HIS A 334 -23.68 -14.48 -6.57
C HIS A 334 -22.35 -14.34 -7.35
N CYS A 335 -21.64 -15.44 -7.64
CA CYS A 335 -20.32 -15.37 -8.29
C CYS A 335 -20.34 -14.87 -9.75
N ASP A 336 -21.43 -15.08 -10.50
CA ASP A 336 -21.46 -14.70 -11.92
C ASP A 336 -21.42 -13.18 -12.15
N GLU A 337 -21.91 -12.38 -11.19
CA GLU A 337 -21.89 -10.91 -11.26
C GLU A 337 -20.48 -10.31 -11.04
N LEU A 338 -19.55 -11.08 -10.49
CA LEU A 338 -18.16 -10.67 -10.29
C LEU A 338 -17.26 -10.94 -11.51
N VAL A 339 -17.73 -11.75 -12.47
CA VAL A 339 -16.97 -12.10 -13.67
C VAL A 339 -17.05 -10.96 -14.70
N ASP A 340 -15.94 -10.25 -14.90
CA ASP A 340 -15.83 -9.22 -15.92
C ASP A 340 -15.08 -9.76 -17.16
N ARG A 341 -15.81 -10.19 -18.19
CA ARG A 341 -15.22 -10.70 -19.44
C ARG A 341 -14.43 -9.64 -20.21
N GLN A 342 -14.68 -8.35 -19.95
CA GLN A 342 -13.99 -7.22 -20.58
C GLN A 342 -12.83 -6.71 -19.72
N LEU A 343 -12.48 -7.43 -18.66
CA LEU A 343 -11.32 -7.13 -17.84
C LEU A 343 -10.00 -7.00 -18.65
N PRO A 344 -9.70 -7.88 -19.62
CA PRO A 344 -8.48 -7.74 -20.42
C PRO A 344 -8.39 -6.40 -21.16
N GLU A 345 -9.51 -5.87 -21.67
CA GLU A 345 -9.55 -4.54 -22.33
C GLU A 345 -9.17 -3.43 -21.34
N LEU A 346 -9.67 -3.51 -20.09
CA LEU A 346 -9.35 -2.54 -19.04
C LEU A 346 -7.87 -2.55 -18.67
N LEU A 347 -7.31 -3.75 -18.45
CA LEU A 347 -5.89 -3.93 -18.12
C LEU A 347 -4.99 -3.51 -19.30
N TYR A 348 -5.40 -3.79 -20.53
CA TYR A 348 -4.69 -3.35 -21.73
C TYR A 348 -4.56 -1.83 -21.77
N TYR A 349 -5.66 -1.07 -21.60
CA TYR A 349 -5.56 0.39 -21.64
C TYR A 349 -4.83 0.99 -20.43
N MET A 350 -4.85 0.33 -19.26
CA MET A 350 -3.96 0.72 -18.15
C MET A 350 -2.49 0.58 -18.53
N LEU A 351 -2.12 -0.58 -19.09
CA LEU A 351 -0.75 -0.85 -19.50
C LEU A 351 -0.31 0.11 -20.61
N GLU A 352 -1.17 0.33 -21.60
CA GLU A 352 -0.94 1.27 -22.68
C GLU A 352 -0.73 2.70 -22.16
N LEU A 353 -1.55 3.14 -21.21
CA LEU A 353 -1.39 4.46 -20.60
C LEU A 353 -0.07 4.58 -19.83
N ARG A 354 0.33 3.54 -19.08
CA ARG A 354 1.66 3.48 -18.44
C ARG A 354 2.78 3.59 -19.47
N GLN A 355 2.69 2.84 -20.57
CA GLN A 355 3.68 2.88 -21.65
C GLN A 355 3.75 4.24 -22.32
N LEU A 356 2.62 4.92 -22.52
CA LEU A 356 2.60 6.27 -23.09
C LEU A 356 3.28 7.29 -22.15
N VAL A 357 3.04 7.20 -20.84
CA VAL A 357 3.72 8.06 -19.85
C VAL A 357 5.22 7.81 -19.86
N THR A 358 5.67 6.55 -19.80
CA THR A 358 7.10 6.21 -19.86
C THR A 358 7.74 6.64 -21.18
N LYS A 359 7.05 6.44 -22.31
CA LYS A 359 7.55 6.82 -23.65
C LYS A 359 7.72 8.32 -23.82
N TYR A 360 6.84 9.12 -23.21
CA TYR A 360 6.84 10.58 -23.34
C TYR A 360 7.24 11.28 -22.04
N SER A 361 8.06 10.62 -21.22
CA SER A 361 8.53 11.15 -19.93
C SER A 361 9.25 12.49 -20.08
N ASP A 362 10.04 12.65 -21.14
CA ASP A 362 10.72 13.90 -21.49
C ASP A 362 9.75 15.05 -21.81
N VAL A 363 8.57 14.74 -22.35
CA VAL A 363 7.54 15.76 -22.64
C VAL A 363 6.94 16.26 -21.33
N ILE A 364 6.63 15.35 -20.41
CA ILE A 364 6.13 15.64 -19.07
C ILE A 364 7.18 16.46 -18.29
N GLN A 365 8.42 15.97 -18.26
CA GLN A 365 9.52 16.60 -17.54
C GLN A 365 9.75 18.02 -18.06
N ARG A 366 9.83 18.22 -19.38
CA ARG A 366 10.02 19.57 -19.97
C ARG A 366 8.87 20.52 -19.66
N TYR A 367 7.63 20.02 -19.63
CA TYR A 367 6.48 20.84 -19.25
C TYR A 367 6.59 21.33 -17.81
N TYR A 368 6.84 20.40 -16.87
CA TYR A 368 6.93 20.75 -15.45
C TYR A 368 8.18 21.54 -15.10
N LEU A 369 9.32 21.33 -15.77
CA LEU A 369 10.50 22.20 -15.62
C LEU A 369 10.19 23.67 -15.98
N LYS A 370 9.45 23.90 -17.08
CA LYS A 370 9.03 25.26 -17.46
C LYS A 370 8.03 25.85 -16.47
N TYR A 371 7.11 25.03 -15.98
CA TYR A 371 6.10 25.45 -15.01
C TYR A 371 6.75 25.88 -13.69
N VAL A 372 7.66 25.04 -13.19
CA VAL A 372 8.36 25.20 -11.92
C VAL A 372 9.29 26.42 -11.96
N ASN A 373 10.17 26.52 -12.97
CA ASN A 373 11.10 27.64 -13.09
C ASN A 373 10.43 28.97 -13.45
N GLY A 374 9.22 28.92 -14.02
CA GLY A 374 8.42 30.08 -14.39
C GLY A 374 7.41 30.44 -13.31
N TYR A 375 6.20 29.92 -13.45
CA TYR A 375 5.06 30.30 -12.62
C TYR A 375 5.26 29.97 -11.14
N ASP A 376 5.65 28.74 -10.81
CA ASP A 376 5.76 28.33 -9.40
C ASP A 376 6.86 29.11 -8.68
N ALA A 377 8.01 29.35 -9.34
CA ALA A 377 9.09 30.15 -8.79
C ALA A 377 8.65 31.57 -8.45
N ILE A 378 7.93 32.25 -9.36
CA ILE A 378 7.42 33.60 -9.12
C ILE A 378 6.42 33.61 -7.96
N MET A 379 5.42 32.73 -8.02
CA MET A 379 4.36 32.63 -7.01
C MET A 379 4.90 32.28 -5.63
N THR A 380 5.85 31.34 -5.57
CA THR A 380 6.46 30.92 -4.30
C THR A 380 7.29 32.05 -3.70
N ARG A 381 8.08 32.76 -4.52
CA ARG A 381 8.92 33.86 -4.03
C ARG A 381 8.08 35.03 -3.53
N GLU A 382 7.02 35.40 -4.26
CA GLU A 382 6.06 36.41 -3.80
C GLU A 382 5.39 36.01 -2.49
N LEU A 383 4.98 34.74 -2.37
CA LEU A 383 4.31 34.26 -1.19
C LEU A 383 5.24 34.19 0.02
N VAL A 384 6.47 33.70 -0.15
CA VAL A 384 7.47 33.62 0.93
C VAL A 384 7.88 35.02 1.41
N ALA A 385 8.02 35.98 0.50
CA ALA A 385 8.36 37.37 0.87
C ALA A 385 7.28 38.06 1.72
N ASN A 386 6.03 37.59 1.65
CA ASN A 386 4.90 38.15 2.41
C ASN A 386 4.63 37.41 3.74
N ILE A 387 5.38 36.34 4.04
CA ILE A 387 5.22 35.61 5.30
C ILE A 387 6.06 36.30 6.39
N ASN A 388 5.40 36.60 7.51
CA ASN A 388 6.03 37.08 8.73
C ASN A 388 5.95 36.00 9.83
N ASP A 389 6.61 36.25 10.97
CA ASP A 389 6.52 35.42 12.17
C ASP A 389 7.10 33.99 12.04
N LEU A 390 8.06 33.80 11.13
CA LEU A 390 8.88 32.58 11.06
C LEU A 390 10.09 32.69 12.00
N ASN A 391 10.51 31.55 12.55
CA ASN A 391 11.83 31.42 13.16
C ASN A 391 12.92 31.35 12.07
N GLU A 392 14.18 31.49 12.47
CA GLU A 392 15.32 31.50 11.54
C GLU A 392 15.41 30.23 10.67
N ASP A 393 15.23 29.05 11.28
CA ASP A 393 15.33 27.77 10.58
C ASP A 393 14.21 27.56 9.54
N ASP A 394 12.98 27.96 9.87
CA ASP A 394 11.81 27.81 8.99
C ASP A 394 11.84 28.87 7.87
N ALA A 395 12.33 30.08 8.17
CA ALA A 395 12.58 31.12 7.18
C ALA A 395 13.67 30.70 6.20
N ALA A 396 14.75 30.07 6.68
CA ALA A 396 15.81 29.52 5.84
C ALA A 396 15.25 28.47 4.87
N ILE A 397 14.46 27.49 5.36
CA ILE A 397 13.85 26.46 4.50
C ILE A 397 12.99 27.06 3.39
N LEU A 398 12.12 28.01 3.70
CA LEU A 398 11.26 28.61 2.67
C LEU A 398 12.07 29.47 1.68
N SER A 399 13.07 30.19 2.17
CA SER A 399 13.93 31.04 1.34
C SER A 399 14.81 30.19 0.40
N ASP A 400 15.38 29.10 0.91
CA ASP A 400 16.16 28.14 0.14
C ASP A 400 15.28 27.42 -0.89
N PHE A 401 14.03 27.10 -0.53
CA PHE A 401 13.08 26.55 -1.48
C PHE A 401 12.76 27.55 -2.59
N ALA A 402 12.47 28.80 -2.24
CA ALA A 402 12.13 29.88 -3.18
C ALA A 402 13.29 30.31 -4.08
N SER A 403 14.55 30.15 -3.63
CA SER A 403 15.73 30.36 -4.47
C SER A 403 15.94 29.18 -5.41
N SER A 404 15.94 27.96 -4.87
CA SER A 404 16.24 26.72 -5.61
C SER A 404 15.25 26.46 -6.74
N ILE A 405 13.95 26.69 -6.49
CA ILE A 405 12.87 26.38 -7.44
C ILE A 405 13.03 27.07 -8.81
N SER A 406 13.75 28.19 -8.87
CA SER A 406 13.96 28.94 -10.11
C SER A 406 15.08 28.41 -11.00
N SER A 407 15.87 27.46 -10.49
CA SER A 407 17.09 26.94 -11.12
C SER A 407 17.07 25.42 -11.30
N ILE A 408 15.91 24.80 -11.16
CA ILE A 408 15.77 23.34 -11.26
C ILE A 408 15.99 22.90 -12.71
N ASN A 409 16.84 21.90 -12.90
CA ASN A 409 17.08 21.23 -14.18
C ASN A 409 16.76 19.73 -14.07
N SER A 410 16.93 18.98 -15.17
CA SER A 410 16.64 17.55 -15.24
C SER A 410 17.46 16.68 -14.29
N ASP A 411 18.68 17.11 -13.94
CA ASP A 411 19.64 16.33 -13.14
C ASP A 411 19.66 16.76 -11.66
N THR A 412 18.80 17.72 -11.29
CA THR A 412 18.74 18.24 -9.92
C THR A 412 18.15 17.20 -8.98
N ASP A 413 18.82 16.91 -7.87
CA ASP A 413 18.25 16.05 -6.81
C ASP A 413 17.20 16.81 -6.00
N LEU A 414 15.93 16.46 -6.22
CA LEU A 414 14.78 17.13 -5.59
C LEU A 414 14.35 16.50 -4.27
N ARG A 415 15.03 15.44 -3.79
CA ARG A 415 14.66 14.74 -2.56
C ARG A 415 14.79 15.62 -1.33
N ALA A 416 15.90 16.36 -1.22
CA ALA A 416 16.13 17.29 -0.10
C ALA A 416 15.04 18.37 -0.04
N LEU A 417 14.73 18.97 -1.19
CA LEU A 417 13.74 20.04 -1.31
C LEU A 417 12.33 19.58 -0.87
N ARG A 418 11.92 18.37 -1.26
CA ARG A 418 10.65 17.76 -0.81
C ARG A 418 10.68 17.43 0.69
N LEU A 419 11.80 16.91 1.20
CA LEU A 419 11.95 16.60 2.61
C LEU A 419 11.95 17.86 3.48
N ASP A 420 12.52 18.97 3.01
CA ASP A 420 12.51 20.25 3.71
C ASP A 420 11.10 20.84 3.79
N TRP A 421 10.30 20.73 2.72
CA TRP A 421 8.88 21.05 2.81
C TRP A 421 8.15 20.16 3.83
N PHE A 422 8.48 18.87 3.90
CA PHE A 422 7.88 17.98 4.90
C PHE A 422 8.33 18.35 6.33
N ARG A 423 9.60 18.69 6.54
CA ARG A 423 10.11 19.21 7.82
C ARG A 423 9.38 20.48 8.24
N PHE A 424 9.18 21.41 7.30
CA PHE A 424 8.43 22.64 7.53
C PHE A 424 6.97 22.34 7.92
N GLN A 425 6.27 21.44 7.21
CA GLN A 425 4.93 21.00 7.58
C GLN A 425 4.90 20.44 9.01
N ALA A 426 5.84 19.55 9.35
CA ALA A 426 5.90 18.93 10.68
C ALA A 426 6.10 19.96 11.79
N ARG A 427 6.99 20.94 11.57
CA ARG A 427 7.27 22.02 12.53
C ARG A 427 6.09 22.96 12.73
N THR A 428 5.53 23.43 11.62
CA THR A 428 4.47 24.45 11.61
C THR A 428 3.05 23.90 11.84
N SER A 429 2.92 22.60 12.05
CA SER A 429 1.65 21.95 12.41
C SER A 429 1.51 21.68 13.90
N MET A 430 2.54 21.93 14.72
CA MET A 430 2.46 21.79 16.17
C MET A 430 1.75 22.99 16.81
N ALA A 431 0.94 22.75 17.85
CA ALA A 431 0.15 23.82 18.48
C ALA A 431 1.00 24.95 19.08
N ARG A 432 2.23 24.66 19.48
CA ARG A 432 3.18 25.64 20.05
C ARG A 432 4.03 26.37 19.01
N SER A 433 3.87 26.05 17.72
CA SER A 433 4.62 26.73 16.66
C SER A 433 4.27 28.21 16.60
N PRO A 434 5.24 29.14 16.46
CA PRO A 434 4.96 30.56 16.26
C PRO A 434 4.18 30.79 14.96
N PHE A 435 4.44 29.98 13.94
CA PHE A 435 3.77 29.99 12.67
C PHE A 435 2.92 28.73 12.49
N LEU A 436 1.61 28.89 12.29
CA LEU A 436 0.68 27.77 12.07
C LEU A 436 0.30 27.65 10.60
N LEU A 437 0.60 26.49 9.99
CA LEU A 437 0.28 26.24 8.59
C LEU A 437 -1.24 26.26 8.31
N THR A 438 -2.04 25.83 9.28
CA THR A 438 -3.52 25.83 9.19
C THR A 438 -4.11 27.23 9.01
N LYS A 439 -3.43 28.28 9.51
CA LYS A 439 -3.78 29.68 9.30
C LYS A 439 -3.31 30.22 7.94
N ASN A 440 -2.34 29.54 7.32
CA ASN A 440 -1.68 29.95 6.08
C ASN A 440 -2.01 28.99 4.92
N ARG A 441 -3.30 28.79 4.66
CA ARG A 441 -3.78 27.78 3.70
C ARG A 441 -3.26 27.98 2.28
N LYS A 442 -3.08 29.24 1.84
CA LYS A 442 -2.56 29.56 0.50
C LYS A 442 -1.13 29.02 0.30
N LEU A 443 -0.27 29.16 1.32
CA LEU A 443 1.08 28.59 1.33
C LEU A 443 1.00 27.08 1.15
N ALA A 444 0.20 26.41 1.98
CA ALA A 444 0.07 24.96 1.98
C ALA A 444 -0.36 24.43 0.61
N ILE A 445 -1.38 25.04 -0.01
CA ILE A 445 -1.90 24.62 -1.31
C ILE A 445 -0.83 24.79 -2.40
N ILE A 446 -0.20 25.96 -2.48
CA ILE A 446 0.84 26.24 -3.49
C ILE A 446 2.02 25.28 -3.33
N MET A 447 2.50 25.08 -2.10
CA MET A 447 3.64 24.20 -1.85
C MET A 447 3.32 22.72 -2.14
N ASN A 448 2.10 22.25 -1.85
CA ASN A 448 1.66 20.91 -2.24
C ASN A 448 1.60 20.76 -3.77
N THR A 449 1.14 21.79 -4.48
CA THR A 449 1.17 21.82 -5.95
C THR A 449 2.61 21.78 -6.47
N ASN A 450 3.52 22.58 -5.91
CA ASN A 450 4.93 22.56 -6.27
C ASN A 450 5.52 21.17 -6.07
N VAL A 451 5.30 20.53 -4.92
CA VAL A 451 5.80 19.17 -4.65
C VAL A 451 5.29 18.16 -5.67
N PHE A 452 4.02 18.26 -6.07
CA PHE A 452 3.50 17.43 -7.16
C PHE A 452 4.23 17.70 -8.48
N HIS A 453 4.45 18.96 -8.86
CA HIS A 453 5.22 19.31 -10.06
C HIS A 453 6.65 18.77 -10.01
N LEU A 454 7.32 18.85 -8.85
CA LEU A 454 8.64 18.25 -8.64
C LEU A 454 8.60 16.74 -8.87
N LYS A 455 7.60 16.02 -8.34
CA LYS A 455 7.43 14.56 -8.56
C LYS A 455 7.27 14.23 -10.06
N MET A 456 6.69 15.12 -10.86
CA MET A 456 6.58 14.92 -12.32
C MET A 456 7.90 15.15 -13.07
N ILE A 457 8.91 15.73 -12.43
CA ILE A 457 10.24 15.92 -13.02
C ILE A 457 11.12 14.68 -12.82
N ASP A 458 11.14 14.10 -11.61
CA ASP A 458 12.11 13.06 -11.23
C ASP A 458 11.51 11.75 -10.70
N LEU A 459 10.20 11.69 -10.44
CA LEU A 459 9.53 10.53 -9.83
C LEU A 459 8.37 9.98 -10.67
N GLN A 460 8.37 10.20 -12.00
CA GLN A 460 7.29 9.73 -12.88
C GLN A 460 7.06 8.21 -12.77
N ASP A 461 8.12 7.42 -12.71
CA ASP A 461 8.03 5.95 -12.57
C ASP A 461 7.48 5.53 -11.21
N GLU A 462 7.91 6.19 -10.13
CA GLU A 462 7.38 5.93 -8.78
C GLU A 462 5.90 6.31 -8.69
N MET A 463 5.50 7.40 -9.36
CA MET A 463 4.09 7.80 -9.42
C MET A 463 3.25 6.78 -10.21
N LEU A 464 3.78 6.21 -11.30
CA LEU A 464 3.13 5.12 -12.02
C LEU A 464 3.00 3.86 -11.15
N LYS A 465 4.02 3.52 -10.36
CA LYS A 465 3.95 2.41 -9.38
C LYS A 465 2.88 2.70 -8.34
N GLU A 466 2.91 3.86 -7.68
CA GLU A 466 1.94 4.25 -6.65
C GLU A 466 0.49 4.19 -7.16
N THR A 467 0.25 4.54 -8.43
CA THR A 467 -1.12 4.62 -8.97
C THR A 467 -1.58 3.41 -9.76
N SER A 468 -0.71 2.50 -10.21
CA SER A 468 -1.15 1.36 -11.04
C SER A 468 -0.36 0.09 -10.83
N ASP A 469 0.36 0.00 -9.71
CA ASP A 469 0.94 -1.29 -9.35
C ASP A 469 -0.16 -2.31 -9.09
N LEU A 470 -0.02 -3.46 -9.75
CA LEU A 470 -0.88 -4.63 -9.62
C LEU A 470 -0.08 -5.82 -9.06
N SER A 471 1.11 -5.58 -8.49
CA SER A 471 1.96 -6.62 -7.88
C SER A 471 1.27 -7.38 -6.74
N VAL A 472 0.18 -6.84 -6.18
CA VAL A 472 -0.71 -7.53 -5.22
C VAL A 472 -1.14 -8.93 -5.72
N TYR A 473 -1.17 -9.14 -7.05
CA TYR A 473 -1.52 -10.41 -7.68
C TYR A 473 -0.37 -11.43 -7.79
N CYS A 474 0.88 -10.98 -7.70
CA CYS A 474 2.07 -11.82 -7.82
C CYS A 474 2.93 -11.87 -6.54
N CYS A 475 2.58 -11.12 -5.49
CA CYS A 475 3.35 -10.84 -4.26
C CYS A 475 4.27 -9.60 -4.40
N ALA A 476 4.26 -8.75 -3.36
CA ALA A 476 5.00 -7.50 -3.33
C ALA A 476 6.44 -7.70 -2.82
N LEU A 477 7.41 -7.16 -3.54
CA LEU A 477 8.82 -7.18 -3.17
C LEU A 477 9.17 -6.00 -2.26
N HIS A 478 10.12 -6.23 -1.33
CA HIS A 478 10.73 -5.16 -0.53
C HIS A 478 12.20 -5.48 -0.26
N ASP A 479 13.05 -4.45 -0.17
CA ASP A 479 14.50 -4.62 0.08
C ASP A 479 14.84 -5.25 1.43
N MET A 480 13.87 -5.32 2.35
CA MET A 480 14.02 -5.98 3.65
C MET A 480 13.65 -7.47 3.61
N CYS A 481 13.18 -7.95 2.46
CA CYS A 481 12.93 -9.36 2.22
C CYS A 481 13.59 -9.83 0.89
N PRO A 482 14.92 -9.74 0.76
CA PRO A 482 15.62 -10.14 -0.46
C PRO A 482 15.52 -11.65 -0.73
N GLU A 483 15.23 -12.45 0.30
CA GLU A 483 15.12 -13.91 0.23
C GLU A 483 14.07 -14.34 -0.81
N GLU A 484 13.04 -13.51 -1.01
CA GLU A 484 12.00 -13.77 -1.99
C GLU A 484 12.27 -13.16 -3.34
N LYS A 485 13.26 -12.28 -3.51
CA LYS A 485 13.50 -11.59 -4.78
C LYS A 485 13.75 -12.58 -5.92
N ASN A 486 14.64 -13.54 -5.70
CA ASN A 486 14.92 -14.59 -6.70
C ASN A 486 13.75 -15.57 -6.81
N HIS A 487 13.08 -15.90 -5.71
CA HIS A 487 11.89 -16.74 -5.77
C HIS A 487 10.78 -16.05 -6.58
N ILE A 488 10.57 -14.75 -6.46
CA ILE A 488 9.52 -14.01 -7.16
C ILE A 488 9.88 -13.78 -8.63
N LEU A 489 11.15 -13.49 -8.92
CA LEU A 489 11.64 -13.30 -10.28
C LEU A 489 11.78 -14.62 -11.06
N GLU A 490 12.24 -15.71 -10.43
CA GLU A 490 12.50 -16.99 -11.09
C GLU A 490 11.38 -18.04 -10.86
N LYS A 491 10.69 -18.03 -9.72
CA LYS A 491 9.73 -19.08 -9.28
C LYS A 491 8.27 -18.63 -9.12
N VAL A 492 7.97 -17.36 -8.82
CA VAL A 492 6.59 -16.85 -8.72
C VAL A 492 6.19 -16.29 -10.06
N GLN A 493 5.56 -17.14 -10.86
CA GLN A 493 4.42 -16.79 -11.73
C GLN A 493 4.54 -15.58 -12.67
N SER A 494 5.67 -14.91 -12.86
CA SER A 494 5.76 -13.78 -13.79
C SER A 494 6.32 -14.26 -15.13
N LEU A 495 7.56 -14.76 -15.16
CA LEU A 495 8.18 -15.34 -16.36
C LEU A 495 7.51 -16.65 -16.80
N ALA A 496 7.29 -17.58 -15.87
CA ALA A 496 6.65 -18.87 -16.20
C ALA A 496 5.20 -18.71 -16.65
N LEU A 497 4.42 -17.82 -16.02
CA LEU A 497 3.05 -17.53 -16.45
C LEU A 497 3.04 -16.73 -17.75
N CYS A 498 3.97 -15.79 -17.94
CA CYS A 498 4.13 -15.07 -19.20
C CYS A 498 4.40 -16.06 -20.35
N ASN A 499 5.35 -16.98 -20.18
CA ASN A 499 5.63 -18.03 -21.15
C ASN A 499 4.39 -18.89 -21.40
N SER A 500 3.71 -19.37 -20.35
CA SER A 500 2.48 -20.16 -20.49
C SER A 500 1.38 -19.41 -21.24
N ILE A 501 1.16 -18.12 -20.95
CA ILE A 501 0.16 -17.30 -21.64
C ILE A 501 0.55 -17.10 -23.11
N LEU A 502 1.83 -16.86 -23.40
CA LEU A 502 2.33 -16.73 -24.76
C LEU A 502 2.14 -18.03 -25.55
N ASP A 503 2.42 -19.17 -24.93
CA ASP A 503 2.21 -20.50 -25.52
C ASP A 503 0.72 -20.74 -25.81
N ASP A 504 -0.17 -20.43 -24.85
CA ASP A 504 -1.63 -20.57 -25.02
C ASP A 504 -2.17 -19.67 -26.15
N VAL A 505 -1.65 -18.44 -26.27
CA VAL A 505 -2.01 -17.52 -27.36
C VAL A 505 -1.49 -18.04 -28.70
N CYS A 506 -0.24 -18.51 -28.76
CA CYS A 506 0.33 -19.09 -29.98
C CYS A 506 -0.45 -20.35 -30.42
N GLN A 507 -0.85 -21.19 -29.48
CA GLN A 507 -1.68 -22.36 -29.74
C GLN A 507 -3.05 -21.94 -30.30
N SER A 508 -3.70 -20.96 -29.66
CA SER A 508 -5.00 -20.45 -30.13
C SER A 508 -4.92 -19.86 -31.55
N ILE A 509 -3.85 -19.13 -31.86
CA ILE A 509 -3.58 -18.62 -33.23
C ILE A 509 -3.40 -19.79 -34.20
N THR A 510 -2.62 -20.79 -33.81
CA THR A 510 -2.38 -21.99 -34.63
C THR A 510 -3.68 -22.74 -34.92
N ASP A 511 -4.55 -22.88 -33.93
CA ASP A 511 -5.85 -23.54 -34.09
C ASP A 511 -6.76 -22.78 -35.05
N VAL A 512 -6.82 -21.44 -34.95
CA VAL A 512 -7.60 -20.59 -35.87
C VAL A 512 -7.03 -20.64 -37.29
N VAL A 513 -5.72 -20.54 -37.45
CA VAL A 513 -5.06 -20.64 -38.75
C VAL A 513 -5.26 -22.04 -39.35
N GLY A 514 -5.18 -23.10 -38.55
CA GLY A 514 -5.46 -24.47 -38.97
C GLY A 514 -6.89 -24.63 -39.48
N ALA A 515 -7.87 -24.12 -38.73
CA ALA A 515 -9.27 -24.13 -39.15
C ALA A 515 -9.51 -23.33 -40.45
N LEU A 516 -8.83 -22.19 -40.62
CA LEU A 516 -8.86 -21.43 -41.87
C LEU A 516 -8.26 -22.21 -43.03
N CYS A 517 -7.11 -22.87 -42.84
CA CYS A 517 -6.48 -23.71 -43.85
C CYS A 517 -7.37 -24.88 -44.25
N GLU A 518 -8.02 -25.56 -43.31
CA GLU A 518 -8.99 -26.62 -43.60
C GLU A 518 -10.18 -26.10 -44.41
N TYR A 519 -10.68 -24.92 -44.06
CA TYR A 519 -11.78 -24.27 -44.79
C TYR A 519 -11.38 -23.92 -46.23
N GLU A 520 -10.22 -23.30 -46.43
CA GLU A 520 -9.68 -22.96 -47.75
C GLU A 520 -9.39 -24.22 -48.58
N LEU A 521 -8.88 -25.29 -47.95
CA LEU A 521 -8.65 -26.57 -48.62
C LEU A 521 -9.97 -27.15 -49.15
N ARG A 522 -11.05 -27.13 -48.35
CA ARG A 522 -12.37 -27.58 -48.80
C ARG A 522 -12.91 -26.75 -49.97
N LEU A 523 -12.68 -25.43 -49.98
CA LEU A 523 -13.05 -24.57 -51.10
C LEU A 523 -12.25 -24.90 -52.37
N ALA A 524 -10.95 -25.15 -52.22
CA ALA A 524 -10.09 -25.57 -53.33
C ALA A 524 -10.52 -26.94 -53.89
N GLU A 525 -10.89 -27.90 -53.05
CA GLU A 525 -11.39 -29.22 -53.48
C GLU A 525 -12.71 -29.12 -54.26
N GLN A 526 -13.61 -28.19 -53.88
CA GLN A 526 -14.85 -27.94 -54.62
C GLN A 526 -14.61 -27.38 -56.04
N THR A 527 -13.48 -26.71 -56.26
CA THR A 527 -13.09 -26.17 -57.57
C THR A 527 -12.10 -27.08 -58.31
N SER A 528 -11.78 -28.24 -57.75
CA SER A 528 -10.85 -29.19 -58.35
C SER A 528 -11.45 -29.86 -59.60
N PRO A 529 -10.61 -30.24 -60.60
CA PRO A 529 -11.08 -30.86 -61.84
C PRO A 529 -11.93 -32.11 -61.64
N SER A 530 -11.68 -32.88 -60.58
CA SER A 530 -12.43 -34.08 -60.20
C SER A 530 -13.88 -33.81 -59.77
N THR A 531 -14.17 -32.59 -59.30
CA THR A 531 -15.51 -32.18 -58.85
C THR A 531 -16.28 -31.50 -60.00
N VAL A 532 -15.58 -31.08 -61.06
CA VAL A 532 -16.13 -30.36 -62.23
C VAL A 532 -16.32 -31.29 -63.45
N SER A 533 -15.74 -32.49 -63.46
CA SER A 533 -15.94 -33.49 -64.51
C SER A 533 -17.33 -34.12 -64.42
N PHE A 534 -18.27 -33.60 -65.23
CA PHE A 534 -19.53 -34.24 -65.59
C PHE A 534 -19.36 -35.22 -66.76
#